data_AF-A0A8R1IES5-F1
#
_entry.id   AF-A0A8R1IES5-F1
#
_cell.length_a   1.000
_cell.length_b   1.000
_cell.length_c   1.000
_cell.angle_alpha   90.00
_cell.angle_beta   90.00
_cell.angle_gamma   90.00
#
_symmetry.space_group_name_H-M   'P 1'
#
loop_
_entity.id
_entity.type
_entity.pdbx_description
1 polymer ?
#
loop_
_entity_poly.entity_id
_entity_poly.type
_entity_poly.pdbx_seq_one_letter_code
_entity_poly.pdbx_strand_id
1 'polypeptide(L)'
;MESQQVVDFVRKLITDGKTCSEICDALCDECLADSTDGDGTGCDNMTVICTTFQRRLRAKNINLKRLLAKFCKVSLCGEYAIP
;
A
#
# COMPACT_ATOMS: atom_id res chain seq x y z
N MET A 1 -7.40 0.27 -9.23
CA MET A 1 -7.68 -0.62 -8.08
C MET A 1 -8.66 0.03 -7.12
N GLU A 2 -9.65 -0.70 -6.61
CA GLU A 2 -10.57 -0.23 -5.55
C GLU A 2 -9.91 -0.25 -4.15
N SER A 3 -10.43 0.57 -3.23
CA SER A 3 -9.87 0.72 -1.88
C SER A 3 -9.64 -0.61 -1.14
N GLN A 4 -10.58 -1.56 -1.25
CA GLN A 4 -10.45 -2.86 -0.58
C GLN A 4 -9.37 -3.74 -1.24
N GLN A 5 -9.25 -3.68 -2.57
CA GLN A 5 -8.21 -4.42 -3.31
C GLN A 5 -6.81 -3.94 -2.94
N VAL A 6 -6.63 -2.63 -2.73
CA VAL A 6 -5.36 -2.05 -2.26
C VAL A 6 -5.00 -2.57 -0.86
N VAL A 7 -5.97 -2.65 0.05
CA VAL A 7 -5.73 -3.19 1.40
C VAL A 7 -5.29 -4.65 1.35
N ASP A 8 -5.93 -5.47 0.54
CA ASP A 8 -5.62 -6.89 0.46
C ASP A 8 -4.28 -7.14 -0.24
N PHE A 9 -3.96 -6.36 -1.28
CA PHE A 9 -2.65 -6.34 -1.93
C PHE A 9 -1.52 -6.02 -0.94
N VAL A 10 -1.66 -4.92 -0.19
CA VAL A 10 -0.67 -4.47 0.80
C VAL A 10 -0.50 -5.50 1.92
N ARG A 11 -1.59 -6.08 2.43
CA ARG A 11 -1.54 -7.11 3.48
C ARG A 11 -0.76 -8.35 3.04
N LYS A 12 -0.94 -8.77 1.79
CA LYS A 12 -0.21 -9.88 1.21
C LYS A 12 1.29 -9.59 1.20
N LEU A 13 1.70 -8.45 0.65
CA LEU A 13 3.13 -8.08 0.57
C LEU A 13 3.78 -7.89 1.95
N ILE A 14 3.05 -7.35 2.93
CA ILE A 14 3.54 -7.28 4.33
C ILE A 14 3.78 -8.68 4.89
N THR A 15 2.88 -9.62 4.61
CA THR A 15 3.01 -11.04 5.02
C THR A 15 4.22 -11.70 4.37
N ASP A 16 4.47 -11.37 3.10
CA ASP A 16 5.63 -11.83 2.32
C ASP A 16 6.95 -11.16 2.77
N GLY A 17 6.90 -10.28 3.77
CA GLY A 17 8.08 -9.66 4.37
C GLY A 17 8.62 -8.44 3.60
N LYS A 18 7.85 -7.91 2.64
CA LYS A 18 8.23 -6.74 1.85
C LYS A 18 8.32 -5.49 2.71
N THR A 19 9.25 -4.61 2.35
CA THR A 19 9.43 -3.29 2.94
C THR A 19 8.37 -2.31 2.43
N CYS A 20 8.16 -1.19 3.12
CA CYS A 20 7.22 -0.17 2.64
C CYS A 20 7.60 0.39 1.27
N SER A 21 8.89 0.51 0.97
CA SER A 21 9.35 0.99 -0.35
C SER A 21 8.92 0.03 -1.45
N GLU A 22 9.23 -1.27 -1.30
CA GLU A 22 8.85 -2.29 -2.28
C GLU A 22 7.33 -2.38 -2.46
N ILE A 23 6.55 -2.14 -1.40
CA ILE A 23 5.08 -2.12 -1.47
C ILE A 23 4.59 -0.90 -2.24
N CYS A 24 5.17 0.28 -2.01
CA CYS A 24 4.82 1.50 -2.73
C CYS A 24 5.14 1.34 -4.23
N ASP A 25 6.32 0.83 -4.57
CA ASP A 25 6.73 0.62 -5.96
C ASP A 25 5.77 -0.35 -6.66
N ALA A 26 5.46 -1.49 -6.03
CA ALA A 26 4.53 -2.48 -6.58
C ALA A 26 3.10 -1.94 -6.73
N LEU A 27 2.65 -1.04 -5.84
CA LEU A 27 1.34 -0.38 -5.97
C LEU A 27 1.31 0.61 -7.14
N CYS A 28 2.40 1.35 -7.36
CA CYS A 28 2.51 2.25 -8.49
C CYS A 28 2.50 1.48 -9.81
N ASP A 29 3.28 0.40 -9.91
CA ASP A 29 3.34 -0.44 -11.12
C ASP A 29 1.97 -1.06 -11.45
N GLU A 30 1.25 -1.56 -10.45
CA GLU A 30 -0.08 -2.17 -10.64
C GLU A 30 -1.18 -1.16 -11.00
N CYS A 31 -1.00 0.12 -10.65
CA CYS A 31 -1.95 1.18 -10.96
C CYS A 31 -1.59 2.00 -12.20
N LEU A 32 -0.41 1.76 -12.80
CA LEU A 32 0.03 2.42 -14.01
C LEU A 32 -0.79 1.89 -15.20
N ALA A 33 -1.22 2.79 -16.08
CA ALA A 33 -1.86 2.36 -17.32
C ALA A 33 -0.86 1.63 -18.23
N ASP A 34 -1.26 0.48 -18.79
CA ASP A 34 -0.44 -0.24 -19.78
C ASP A 34 -0.24 0.56 -21.08
N SER A 35 -1.15 1.50 -21.38
CA SER A 35 -1.12 2.35 -22.57
C SER A 35 -1.99 3.60 -22.35
N THR A 36 -1.69 4.68 -23.09
CA THR A 36 -2.49 5.93 -23.06
C THR A 36 -3.80 5.84 -23.84
N ASP A 37 -4.01 4.75 -24.58
CA ASP A 37 -5.19 4.50 -25.39
C ASP A 37 -6.28 3.87 -24.51
N GLY A 38 -7.01 4.68 -23.75
CA GLY A 38 -8.01 4.20 -22.78
C GLY A 38 -8.88 5.31 -22.20
N ASP A 39 -9.56 5.03 -21.08
CA ASP A 39 -10.41 5.98 -20.35
C ASP A 39 -9.63 6.99 -19.49
N GLY A 40 -8.29 6.97 -19.57
CA GLY A 40 -7.39 7.82 -18.80
C GLY A 40 -7.07 7.30 -17.39
N THR A 41 -7.62 6.15 -16.96
CA THR A 41 -7.29 5.56 -15.66
C THR A 41 -5.82 5.17 -15.60
N GLY A 42 -5.09 5.64 -14.58
CA GLY A 42 -3.66 5.33 -14.40
C GLY A 42 -2.70 6.14 -15.27
N CYS A 43 -3.19 7.17 -15.98
CA CYS A 43 -2.38 8.11 -16.76
C CYS A 43 -1.99 9.38 -15.98
N ASP A 44 -2.39 9.48 -14.70
CA ASP A 44 -2.12 10.65 -13.86
C ASP A 44 -0.97 10.39 -12.86
N ASN A 45 -0.46 11.45 -12.26
CA ASN A 45 0.60 11.42 -11.25
C ASN A 45 0.13 10.64 -10.00
N MET A 46 0.64 9.43 -9.84
CA MET A 46 0.37 8.62 -8.65
C MET A 46 1.38 8.89 -7.55
N THR A 47 0.88 9.23 -6.36
CA THR A 47 1.70 9.31 -5.14
C THR A 47 1.18 8.30 -4.11
N VAL A 48 2.08 7.45 -3.60
CA VAL A 48 1.78 6.44 -2.57
C VAL A 48 2.52 6.74 -1.28
N ILE A 49 1.78 6.82 -0.18
CA ILE A 49 2.35 6.91 1.18
C ILE A 49 1.93 5.65 1.95
N CYS A 50 2.88 4.80 2.32
CA CYS A 50 2.67 3.70 3.28
C CYS A 50 3.48 3.93 4.56
N THR A 51 2.78 3.93 5.69
CA THR A 51 3.38 3.99 7.03
C THR A 51 2.94 2.80 7.85
N THR A 52 3.80 2.28 8.73
CA THR A 52 3.45 1.16 9.61
C THR A 52 3.26 1.63 11.04
N PHE A 53 2.12 1.29 11.64
CA PHE A 53 1.91 1.54 13.06
C PHE A 53 2.49 0.39 13.89
N GLN A 54 3.39 0.72 14.80
CA GLN A 54 3.81 -0.21 15.85
C GLN A 54 2.76 -0.21 16.95
N ARG A 55 2.05 -1.33 17.15
CA ARG A 55 1.32 -1.53 18.41
C ARG A 55 2.36 -1.63 19.52
N ARG A 56 2.49 -0.58 20.33
CA ARG A 56 3.14 -0.69 21.64
C ARG A 56 2.28 -1.64 22.49
N LEU A 57 2.59 -2.92 22.44
CA LEU A 57 2.11 -3.86 23.43
C LEU A 57 2.80 -3.45 24.74
N ARG A 58 2.04 -3.02 25.75
CA ARG A 58 2.56 -2.87 27.12
C ARG A 58 3.03 -4.26 27.56
N ALA A 59 4.32 -4.51 27.46
CA ALA A 59 4.90 -5.80 27.79
C ALA A 59 4.77 -6.06 29.30
N LYS A 60 3.96 -7.05 29.68
CA LYS A 60 4.20 -7.85 30.89
C LYS A 60 4.72 -9.19 30.41
N ASN A 61 6.04 -9.39 30.51
CA ASN A 61 6.79 -10.64 30.31
C ASN A 61 6.20 -11.65 29.31
N ILE A 62 6.51 -11.50 28.01
CA ILE A 62 6.46 -12.61 27.05
C ILE A 62 7.64 -12.45 26.07
N ASN A 63 8.28 -13.57 25.71
CA ASN A 63 9.36 -13.68 24.73
C ASN A 63 8.86 -13.21 23.34
N LEU A 64 8.90 -11.90 23.11
CA LEU A 64 8.18 -11.20 22.04
C LEU A 64 8.94 -11.23 20.71
N LYS A 65 9.12 -12.41 20.11
CA LYS A 65 9.80 -12.50 18.81
C LYS A 65 8.93 -12.13 17.60
N ARG A 66 7.60 -11.98 17.70
CA ARG A 66 6.79 -11.90 16.47
C ARG A 66 5.37 -11.34 16.53
N LEU A 67 5.07 -10.35 17.38
CA LEU A 67 3.74 -9.72 17.37
C LEU A 67 3.79 -8.22 17.02
N LEU A 68 4.40 -7.90 15.88
CA LEU A 68 4.23 -6.60 15.24
C LEU A 68 3.04 -6.70 14.29
N ALA A 69 1.83 -6.43 14.80
CA ALA A 69 0.71 -6.11 13.92
C ALA A 69 1.00 -4.76 13.26
N LYS A 70 1.67 -4.79 12.09
CA LYS A 70 1.92 -3.63 11.25
C LYS A 70 0.63 -3.28 10.53
N PHE A 71 -0.06 -2.25 11.00
CA PHE A 71 -1.14 -1.66 10.21
C PHE A 71 -0.50 -0.70 9.19
N CYS A 72 -0.69 -0.93 7.88
CA CYS A 72 -0.35 0.07 6.86
C CYS A 72 -1.60 0.89 6.51
N LYS A 73 -1.46 2.21 6.51
CA LYS A 73 -2.42 3.13 5.89
C LYS A 73 -1.84 3.54 4.55
N VAL A 74 -2.62 3.35 3.49
CA VAL A 74 -2.28 3.75 2.12
C VAL A 74 -3.20 4.90 1.71
N SER A 75 -2.62 5.95 1.14
CA SER A 75 -3.33 7.02 0.45
C SER A 75 -2.81 7.05 -0.98
N LEU A 76 -3.72 6.95 -1.95
CA LEU A 76 -3.47 7.17 -3.37
C LEU A 76 -4.17 8.49 -3.73
N CYS A 77 -3.40 9.46 -4.20
CA CYS A 77 -3.97 10.64 -4.88
C CYS A 77 -3.71 10.47 -6.37
N GLY A 78 -4.78 10.41 -7.16
CA GLY A 78 -4.77 10.75 -8.59
C GLY A 78 -5.80 11.86 -8.79
N GLU A 79 -5.39 12.96 -9.38
CA GLU A 79 -6.29 13.93 -9.99
C GLU A 79 -7.06 13.24 -11.12
N TYR A 80 -8.39 13.21 -11.00
CA TYR A 80 -9.25 12.87 -12.12
C TYR A 80 -8.96 13.87 -13.25
N ALA A 81 -8.32 13.42 -14.33
CA ALA A 81 -8.39 14.11 -15.61
C ALA A 81 -9.86 14.03 -16.07
N ILE A 82 -10.64 15.03 -15.70
CA ILE A 82 -11.98 15.27 -16.26
C ILE A 82 -11.76 15.54 -17.76
N PRO A 83 -12.59 14.96 -18.66
CA PRO A 83 -12.45 15.09 -20.11
C PRO A 83 -12.45 16.54 -20.62
#